data_AF-A0A367RE39-F1
#
_entry.id   AF-A0A367RE39-F1
#
_cell.length_a   1.000
_cell.length_b   1.000
_cell.length_c   1.000
_cell.angle_alpha   90.00
_cell.angle_beta   90.00
_cell.angle_gamma   90.00
#
_symmetry.space_group_name_H-M   'P 1'
#
loop_
_entity.id
_entity.type
_entity.pdbx_description
1 polymer ?
#
loop_
_entity_poly.entity_id
_entity_poly.type
_entity_poly.pdbx_seq_one_letter_code
_entity_poly.pdbx_strand_id
1 'polypeptide(L)'
;MPQLQAKSLEMRTPQATKTAVLVIGGAEDKVHGREILRTFFGRAGASKAYITIIPSASREPAIIGGRYIRIFEEMGAQKVEILDIREREQCEASQIKASLEACSGVFLTGGDQLRLCGVLADTPAMEIIRQRVRAGQLTLAGTSAGAAVMGHHMIAGGGSGETPNRSLVDMATGLGFIPEVIVDQHFHNRNRMGRLISAISAHPDRLGIGIDEDTCAVFERDGWLQVMGKGSVTIVDPTELTHTNEPHVGANEPLTVHNLRLHILSYGDRFHLYQRTVLPAVHRISS
;
A
#
# COMPACT_ATOMS: atom_id res chain seq x y z
N MET A 1 -33.75 -26.74 -24.75
CA MET A 1 -33.55 -26.52 -23.30
C MET A 1 -32.82 -25.19 -23.09
N PRO A 2 -33.53 -24.07 -22.94
CA PRO A 2 -32.91 -22.73 -22.85
C PRO A 2 -32.78 -22.19 -21.41
N GLN A 3 -32.87 -23.05 -20.38
CA GLN A 3 -32.92 -22.62 -18.97
C GLN A 3 -31.63 -22.83 -18.15
N LEU A 4 -30.51 -23.18 -18.79
CA LEU A 4 -29.25 -23.49 -18.09
C LEU A 4 -28.08 -22.52 -18.36
N GLN A 5 -28.24 -21.49 -19.21
CA GLN A 5 -27.18 -20.50 -19.50
C GLN A 5 -27.39 -19.12 -18.84
N ALA A 6 -28.46 -18.92 -18.07
CA ALA A 6 -28.73 -17.65 -17.38
C ALA A 6 -28.29 -17.64 -15.90
N LYS A 7 -27.52 -18.65 -15.44
CA LYS A 7 -27.11 -18.79 -14.03
C LYS A 7 -25.59 -18.70 -13.77
N SER A 8 -24.77 -18.31 -14.76
CA SER A 8 -23.30 -18.42 -14.65
C SER A 8 -22.49 -17.16 -14.94
N LEU A 9 -23.07 -15.95 -14.85
CA LEU A 9 -22.28 -14.71 -14.97
C LEU A 9 -22.87 -13.49 -14.23
N GLU A 10 -23.56 -13.72 -13.11
CA GLU A 10 -23.42 -12.77 -12.00
C GLU A 10 -22.08 -13.08 -11.30
N MET A 11 -20.96 -12.85 -12.00
CA MET A 11 -19.75 -12.47 -11.29
C MET A 11 -20.11 -11.16 -10.61
N ARG A 12 -20.58 -11.23 -9.35
CA ARG A 12 -20.79 -10.05 -8.53
C ARG A 12 -19.47 -9.31 -8.55
N THR A 13 -19.37 -8.24 -9.34
CA THR A 13 -18.23 -7.35 -9.33
C THR A 13 -17.98 -7.02 -7.86
N PRO A 14 -16.81 -7.40 -7.28
CA PRO A 14 -16.55 -7.13 -5.87
C PRO A 14 -16.89 -5.66 -5.57
N GLN A 15 -17.80 -5.44 -4.63
CA GLN A 15 -18.34 -4.11 -4.38
C GLN A 15 -17.34 -3.34 -3.54
N ALA A 16 -17.00 -2.12 -3.99
CA ALA A 16 -16.15 -1.20 -3.23
C ALA A 16 -16.65 -1.13 -1.77
N THR A 17 -15.78 -1.49 -0.82
CA THR A 17 -16.15 -1.45 0.59
C THR A 17 -16.16 0.01 1.09
N LYS A 18 -16.86 0.28 2.20
CA LYS A 18 -16.97 1.65 2.72
C LYS A 18 -15.60 2.28 3.01
N THR A 19 -14.67 1.51 3.58
CA THR A 19 -13.31 1.94 3.95
C THR A 19 -12.30 0.96 3.36
N ALA A 20 -11.13 1.45 2.95
CA ALA A 20 -10.09 0.63 2.34
C ALA A 20 -8.70 1.03 2.86
N VAL A 21 -7.69 0.21 2.54
CA VAL A 21 -6.27 0.56 2.70
C VAL A 21 -5.71 0.85 1.31
N LEU A 22 -5.27 2.10 1.07
CA LEU A 22 -4.72 2.55 -0.20
C LEU A 22 -3.19 2.60 -0.12
N VAL A 23 -2.53 1.72 -0.87
CA VAL A 23 -1.07 1.63 -0.91
C VAL A 23 -0.60 2.26 -2.22
N ILE A 24 0.08 3.41 -2.11
CA ILE A 24 0.37 4.29 -3.26
C ILE A 24 1.87 4.25 -3.56
N GLY A 25 2.24 3.97 -4.80
CA GLY A 25 3.64 3.77 -5.20
C GLY A 25 4.52 5.02 -5.16
N GLY A 26 3.99 6.18 -4.75
CA GLY A 26 4.72 7.44 -4.69
C GLY A 26 4.45 8.34 -5.89
N ALA A 27 4.88 9.60 -5.77
CA ALA A 27 4.78 10.63 -6.81
C ALA A 27 3.38 10.76 -7.46
N GLU A 28 2.32 10.48 -6.70
CA GLU A 28 0.95 10.50 -7.21
C GLU A 28 0.50 11.91 -7.61
N ASP A 29 -0.47 11.99 -8.52
CA ASP A 29 -0.96 13.25 -9.07
C ASP A 29 -1.55 14.15 -7.99
N LYS A 30 -0.92 15.32 -7.81
CA LYS A 30 -1.30 16.37 -6.86
C LYS A 30 -1.85 17.62 -7.56
N VAL A 31 -1.90 17.64 -8.88
CA VAL A 31 -2.18 18.86 -9.66
C VAL A 31 -3.40 18.69 -10.57
N HIS A 32 -3.55 17.56 -11.25
CA HIS A 32 -4.56 17.37 -12.29
C HIS A 32 -5.82 16.70 -11.73
N GLY A 33 -6.14 15.48 -12.19
CA GLY A 33 -7.33 14.75 -11.78
C GLY A 33 -7.29 14.31 -10.32
N ARG A 34 -6.08 14.07 -9.78
CA ARG A 34 -5.83 13.60 -8.40
C ARG A 34 -6.64 12.34 -8.08
N GLU A 35 -6.79 11.41 -9.03
CA GLU A 35 -7.72 10.29 -8.94
C GLU A 35 -7.53 9.43 -7.68
N ILE A 36 -6.27 9.09 -7.36
CA ILE A 36 -5.91 8.31 -6.17
C ILE A 36 -6.30 9.08 -4.89
N LEU A 37 -5.96 10.36 -4.81
CA LEU A 37 -6.27 11.20 -3.63
C LEU A 37 -7.77 11.45 -3.48
N ARG A 38 -8.51 11.61 -4.60
CA ARG A 38 -9.98 11.69 -4.60
C ARG A 38 -10.62 10.39 -4.13
N THR A 39 -10.04 9.25 -4.49
CA THR A 39 -10.51 7.95 -4.02
C THR A 39 -10.33 7.83 -2.51
N PHE A 40 -9.15 8.16 -1.99
CA PHE A 40 -8.93 8.22 -0.53
C PHE A 40 -9.94 9.16 0.15
N PHE A 41 -10.11 10.39 -0.37
CA PHE A 41 -11.07 11.36 0.15
C PHE A 41 -12.51 10.81 0.18
N GLY A 42 -12.96 10.19 -0.91
CA GLY A 42 -14.28 9.56 -0.99
C GLY A 42 -14.46 8.44 0.05
N ARG A 43 -13.47 7.55 0.17
CA ARG A 43 -13.46 6.45 1.15
C ARG A 43 -13.32 6.95 2.60
N ALA A 44 -12.74 8.12 2.81
CA ALA A 44 -12.66 8.78 4.11
C ALA A 44 -13.97 9.51 4.49
N GLY A 45 -15.01 9.49 3.65
CA GLY A 45 -16.30 10.12 3.96
C GLY A 45 -16.60 11.41 3.19
N ALA A 46 -15.80 11.73 2.17
CA ALA A 46 -15.97 12.88 1.29
C ALA A 46 -16.16 14.20 2.07
N SER A 47 -17.25 14.93 1.85
CA SER A 47 -17.48 16.22 2.51
C SER A 47 -17.65 16.16 4.03
N LYS A 48 -17.86 14.96 4.60
CA LYS A 48 -17.88 14.71 6.05
C LYS A 48 -16.55 14.15 6.56
N ALA A 49 -15.52 14.09 5.72
CA ALA A 49 -14.26 13.51 6.09
C ALA A 49 -13.53 14.39 7.09
N TYR A 50 -13.09 13.76 8.18
CA TYR A 50 -12.06 14.28 9.05
C TYR A 50 -10.78 13.48 8.75
N ILE A 51 -9.84 14.13 8.07
CA ILE A 51 -8.58 13.53 7.63
C ILE A 51 -7.44 13.99 8.53
N THR A 52 -6.67 13.03 9.02
CA THR A 52 -5.39 13.29 9.70
C THR A 52 -4.24 12.93 8.76
N ILE A 53 -3.26 13.83 8.65
CA ILE A 53 -2.04 13.64 7.86
C ILE A 53 -0.89 13.40 8.84
N ILE A 54 -0.15 12.32 8.65
CA ILE A 54 1.01 11.97 9.47
C ILE A 54 2.28 12.08 8.60
N PRO A 55 3.01 13.20 8.69
CA PRO A 55 4.18 13.46 7.85
C PRO A 55 5.50 12.99 8.47
N SER A 56 5.46 12.09 9.46
CA SER A 56 6.61 11.67 10.28
C SER A 56 7.76 11.05 9.48
N ALA A 57 7.49 10.49 8.31
CA ALA A 57 8.51 9.96 7.40
C ALA A 57 9.42 11.07 6.84
N SER A 58 8.92 12.29 6.70
CA SER A 58 9.65 13.40 6.08
C SER A 58 10.59 14.10 7.05
N ARG A 59 11.67 14.67 6.49
CA ARG A 59 12.53 15.64 7.21
C ARG A 59 11.97 17.07 7.16
N GLU A 60 11.00 17.31 6.29
CA GLU A 60 10.30 18.60 6.13
C GLU A 60 8.78 18.40 6.35
N PRO A 61 8.34 17.98 7.56
CA PRO A 61 6.96 17.56 7.82
C PRO A 61 5.93 18.68 7.55
N ALA A 62 6.29 19.94 7.83
CA ALA A 62 5.42 21.09 7.61
C ALA A 62 5.13 21.33 6.11
N ILE A 63 6.14 21.16 5.24
CA ILE A 63 6.00 21.42 3.81
C ILE A 63 5.14 20.32 3.16
N ILE A 64 5.48 19.05 3.43
CA ILE A 64 4.75 17.93 2.85
C ILE A 64 3.32 17.84 3.42
N GLY A 65 3.15 18.03 4.73
CA GLY A 65 1.86 18.03 5.38
C GLY A 65 0.98 19.18 4.87
N GLY A 66 1.53 20.39 4.78
CA GLY A 66 0.81 21.56 4.28
C GLY A 66 0.32 21.41 2.85
N ARG A 67 1.05 20.66 2.01
CA ARG A 67 0.61 20.32 0.64
C ARG A 67 -0.65 19.45 0.66
N TYR A 68 -0.68 18.38 1.47
CA TYR A 68 -1.85 17.50 1.55
C TYR A 68 -3.04 18.17 2.26
N ILE A 69 -2.81 19.04 3.25
CA ILE A 69 -3.87 19.88 3.84
C ILE A 69 -4.61 20.61 2.72
N ARG A 70 -3.89 21.41 1.92
CA ARG A 70 -4.49 22.21 0.84
C ARG A 70 -5.29 21.35 -0.13
N ILE A 71 -4.73 20.19 -0.53
CA ILE A 71 -5.39 19.29 -1.47
C ILE A 71 -6.73 18.78 -0.92
N PHE A 72 -6.77 18.31 0.34
CA PHE A 72 -7.99 17.74 0.89
C PHE A 72 -9.01 18.81 1.33
N GLU A 73 -8.57 19.99 1.73
CA GLU A 73 -9.43 21.15 1.95
C GLU A 73 -10.06 21.64 0.63
N GLU A 74 -9.28 21.74 -0.46
CA GLU A 74 -9.78 22.07 -1.81
C GLU A 74 -10.79 21.03 -2.32
N MET A 75 -10.67 19.77 -1.89
CA MET A 75 -11.65 18.71 -2.19
C MET A 75 -12.93 18.81 -1.33
N GLY A 76 -12.94 19.65 -0.29
CA GLY A 76 -14.09 19.92 0.56
C GLY A 76 -14.20 19.03 1.79
N ALA A 77 -13.09 18.52 2.34
CA ALA A 77 -13.11 17.80 3.61
C ALA A 77 -13.63 18.69 4.75
N GLN A 78 -14.38 18.11 5.69
CA GLN A 78 -14.93 18.84 6.83
C GLN A 78 -13.81 19.35 7.75
N LYS A 79 -12.79 18.53 7.96
CA LYS A 79 -11.62 18.87 8.78
C LYS A 79 -10.40 18.15 8.22
N VAL A 80 -9.29 18.87 8.09
CA VAL A 80 -7.98 18.28 7.80
C VAL A 80 -6.99 18.80 8.82
N GLU A 81 -6.17 17.94 9.40
CA GLU A 81 -5.12 18.37 10.31
C GLU A 81 -3.85 17.53 10.15
N ILE A 82 -2.73 18.09 10.60
CA ILE A 82 -1.44 17.41 10.66
C ILE A 82 -1.20 16.93 12.08
N LEU A 83 -0.87 15.65 12.21
CA LEU A 83 -0.27 15.08 13.42
C LEU A 83 1.24 15.04 13.21
N ASP A 84 1.93 16.14 13.58
CA ASP A 84 3.39 16.27 13.47
C ASP A 84 4.11 15.52 14.59
N ILE A 85 4.07 14.19 14.48
CA ILE A 85 4.73 13.26 15.41
C ILE A 85 6.18 13.11 14.96
N ARG A 86 7.10 13.72 15.70
CA ARG A 86 8.55 13.70 15.44
C ARG A 86 9.29 12.76 16.39
N GLU A 87 8.72 12.58 17.58
CA GLU A 87 9.23 11.75 18.67
C GLU A 87 8.14 10.77 19.13
N ARG A 88 8.59 9.62 19.62
CA ARG A 88 7.71 8.48 19.92
C ARG A 88 6.76 8.79 21.07
N GLU A 89 7.23 9.56 22.04
CA GLU A 89 6.52 10.00 23.25
C GLU A 89 5.28 10.83 22.90
N GLN A 90 5.29 11.54 21.77
CA GLN A 90 4.13 12.30 21.32
C GLN A 90 2.94 11.38 21.00
N CYS A 91 3.17 10.10 20.67
CA CYS A 91 2.08 9.14 20.44
C CYS A 91 1.26 8.82 21.70
N GLU A 92 1.74 9.18 22.88
CA GLU A 92 1.00 9.04 24.14
C GLU A 92 0.04 10.21 24.39
N ALA A 93 0.22 11.32 23.69
CA ALA A 93 -0.47 12.57 23.99
C ALA A 93 -1.97 12.47 23.70
N SER A 94 -2.79 12.90 24.67
CA SER A 94 -4.25 12.76 24.61
C SER A 94 -4.87 13.43 23.38
N GLN A 95 -4.31 14.56 22.93
CA GLN A 95 -4.79 15.24 21.72
C GLN A 95 -4.56 14.44 20.43
N ILE A 96 -3.46 13.69 20.33
CA ILE A 96 -3.17 12.83 19.17
C ILE A 96 -4.13 11.65 19.19
N LYS A 97 -4.30 11.01 20.34
CA LYS A 97 -5.24 9.88 20.49
C LYS A 97 -6.68 10.29 20.18
N ALA A 98 -7.16 11.40 20.75
CA ALA A 98 -8.50 11.92 20.48
C ALA A 98 -8.73 12.23 18.98
N SER A 99 -7.72 12.79 18.32
CA SER A 99 -7.76 13.06 16.89
C SER A 99 -7.88 11.77 16.08
N LEU A 100 -7.08 10.76 16.42
CA LEU A 100 -7.10 9.45 15.78
C LEU A 100 -8.36 8.64 16.09
N GLU A 101 -9.03 8.86 17.23
CA GLU A 101 -10.32 8.27 17.60
C GLU A 101 -11.50 8.92 16.86
N ALA A 102 -11.39 10.19 16.49
CA ALA A 102 -12.45 10.95 15.82
C ALA A 102 -12.35 10.98 14.29
N CYS A 103 -11.14 10.87 13.73
CA CYS A 103 -10.94 10.98 12.28
C CYS A 103 -11.59 9.82 11.50
N SER A 104 -11.84 10.03 10.22
CA SER A 104 -12.41 9.03 9.29
C SER A 104 -11.40 8.60 8.22
N GLY A 105 -10.27 9.31 8.10
CA GLY A 105 -9.13 8.89 7.28
C GLY A 105 -7.78 9.28 7.88
N VAL A 106 -6.78 8.42 7.70
CA VAL A 106 -5.37 8.69 7.97
C VAL A 106 -4.57 8.63 6.67
N PHE A 107 -3.73 9.63 6.42
CA PHE A 107 -2.81 9.66 5.29
C PHE A 107 -1.35 9.71 5.76
N LEU A 108 -0.58 8.66 5.48
CA LEU A 108 0.86 8.56 5.77
C LEU A 108 1.65 9.09 4.57
N THR A 109 2.44 10.15 4.76
CA THR A 109 3.19 10.76 3.65
C THR A 109 4.47 9.97 3.31
N GLY A 110 5.09 10.31 2.18
CA GLY A 110 6.42 9.84 1.82
C GLY A 110 7.54 10.45 2.66
N GLY A 111 8.75 9.92 2.48
CA GLY A 111 9.95 10.27 3.23
C GLY A 111 10.82 9.03 3.43
N ASP A 112 11.21 8.77 4.68
CA ASP A 112 11.96 7.59 5.10
C ASP A 112 11.05 6.65 5.93
N GLN A 113 10.93 5.40 5.51
CA GLN A 113 10.07 4.41 6.16
C GLN A 113 10.64 3.87 7.48
N LEU A 114 11.96 3.85 7.67
CA LEU A 114 12.56 3.50 8.96
C LEU A 114 12.27 4.57 10.00
N ARG A 115 12.34 5.85 9.62
CA ARG A 115 11.94 6.98 10.47
C ARG A 115 10.46 6.89 10.84
N LEU A 116 9.59 6.61 9.87
CA LEU A 116 8.16 6.46 10.10
C LEU A 116 7.87 5.33 11.11
N CYS A 117 8.44 4.15 10.90
CA CYS A 117 8.31 3.02 11.82
C CYS A 117 8.90 3.33 13.20
N GLY A 118 10.09 3.93 13.28
CA GLY A 118 10.76 4.22 14.55
C GLY A 118 9.92 5.09 15.48
N VAL A 119 9.17 6.04 14.92
CA VAL A 119 8.30 6.93 15.68
C VAL A 119 6.95 6.30 16.00
N LEU A 120 6.35 5.53 15.08
CA LEU A 120 4.96 5.08 15.21
C LEU A 120 4.75 3.63 15.63
N ALA A 121 5.64 2.69 15.25
CA ALA A 121 5.44 1.26 15.48
C ALA A 121 5.25 0.98 16.98
N ASP A 122 4.34 0.10 17.38
CA ASP A 122 4.14 -0.27 18.79
C ASP A 122 3.85 0.90 19.75
N THR A 123 3.21 1.95 19.25
CA THR A 123 2.71 3.07 20.06
C THR A 123 1.19 3.03 20.22
N PRO A 124 0.61 3.63 21.27
CA PRO A 124 -0.85 3.69 21.43
C PRO A 124 -1.55 4.41 20.28
N ALA A 125 -0.94 5.47 19.73
CA ALA A 125 -1.46 6.15 18.53
C ALA A 125 -1.60 5.18 17.34
N MET A 126 -0.57 4.38 17.05
CA MET A 126 -0.62 3.41 15.96
C MET A 126 -1.58 2.25 16.25
N GLU A 127 -1.72 1.84 17.50
CA GLU A 127 -2.68 0.81 17.89
C GLU A 127 -4.13 1.28 17.65
N ILE A 128 -4.46 2.54 17.94
CA ILE A 128 -5.77 3.13 17.58
C ILE A 128 -6.01 3.02 16.07
N ILE A 129 -5.04 3.43 15.25
CA ILE A 129 -5.16 3.36 13.78
C ILE A 129 -5.39 1.90 13.35
N ARG A 130 -4.58 0.96 13.85
CA ARG A 130 -4.67 -0.47 13.52
C ARG A 130 -6.03 -1.05 13.88
N GLN A 131 -6.54 -0.79 15.08
CA GLN A 131 -7.85 -1.29 15.52
C GLN A 131 -8.98 -0.73 14.66
N ARG A 132 -8.95 0.57 14.35
CA ARG A 132 -10.02 1.21 13.57
C ARG A 132 -9.99 0.82 12.10
N VAL A 133 -8.82 0.60 11.51
CA VAL A 133 -8.69 0.02 10.15
C VAL A 133 -9.27 -1.39 10.13
N ARG A 134 -8.87 -2.26 11.07
CA ARG A 134 -9.39 -3.64 11.17
C ARG A 134 -10.90 -3.68 11.39
N ALA A 135 -11.45 -2.76 12.17
CA ALA A 135 -12.89 -2.63 12.40
C ALA A 135 -13.67 -2.05 11.19
N GLY A 136 -12.98 -1.58 10.13
CA GLY A 136 -13.60 -0.91 8.98
C GLY A 136 -14.23 0.44 9.31
N GLN A 137 -13.66 1.13 10.29
CA GLN A 137 -14.11 2.45 10.75
C GLN A 137 -13.22 3.59 10.22
N LEU A 138 -12.05 3.25 9.68
CA LEU A 138 -11.03 4.20 9.26
C LEU A 138 -10.47 3.78 7.89
N THR A 139 -10.43 4.71 6.95
CA THR A 139 -9.70 4.55 5.69
C THR A 139 -8.24 4.95 5.91
N LEU A 140 -7.30 4.11 5.48
CA LEU A 140 -5.87 4.38 5.58
C LEU A 140 -5.29 4.54 4.18
N ALA A 141 -4.41 5.52 3.99
CA ALA A 141 -3.59 5.63 2.80
C ALA A 141 -2.14 5.87 3.16
N GLY A 142 -1.22 5.37 2.34
CA GLY A 142 0.20 5.64 2.47
C GLY A 142 0.88 5.73 1.11
N THR A 143 1.69 6.77 0.91
CA THR A 143 2.44 6.98 -0.35
C THR A 143 3.94 6.89 -0.13
N SER A 144 4.65 6.24 -1.05
CA SER A 144 6.10 6.03 -0.98
C SER A 144 6.51 5.33 0.34
N ALA A 145 7.23 5.98 1.25
CA ALA A 145 7.52 5.42 2.58
C ALA A 145 6.26 4.95 3.33
N GLY A 146 5.15 5.69 3.24
CA GLY A 146 3.87 5.29 3.81
C GLY A 146 3.29 4.01 3.18
N ALA A 147 3.65 3.68 1.95
CA ALA A 147 3.27 2.41 1.31
C ALA A 147 4.16 1.24 1.78
N ALA A 148 5.46 1.47 1.90
CA ALA A 148 6.42 0.43 2.29
C ALA A 148 6.12 -0.17 3.67
N VAL A 149 5.61 0.65 4.61
CA VAL A 149 5.28 0.22 5.97
C VAL A 149 4.03 -0.65 6.10
N MET A 150 3.28 -0.88 5.02
CA MET A 150 1.97 -1.54 5.10
C MET A 150 2.08 -3.04 5.44
N GLY A 151 3.15 -3.70 5.00
CA GLY A 151 3.45 -5.09 5.32
C GLY A 151 3.99 -5.27 6.74
N HIS A 152 4.06 -6.53 7.20
CA HIS A 152 4.83 -6.86 8.40
C HIS A 152 6.34 -6.90 8.09
N HIS A 153 6.72 -7.56 7.00
CA HIS A 153 8.05 -7.46 6.43
C HIS A 153 8.08 -6.26 5.47
N MET A 154 9.08 -5.40 5.63
CA MET A 154 9.20 -4.13 4.92
C MET A 154 10.54 -4.04 4.22
N ILE A 155 10.53 -3.59 2.97
CA ILE A 155 11.74 -3.16 2.26
C ILE A 155 12.12 -1.75 2.75
N ALA A 156 13.19 -1.67 3.53
CA ALA A 156 13.72 -0.42 4.08
C ALA A 156 14.65 0.32 3.10
N GLY A 157 15.25 -0.41 2.16
CA GLY A 157 16.32 0.10 1.30
C GLY A 157 16.68 -0.87 0.19
N GLY A 158 17.92 -0.85 -0.26
CA GLY A 158 18.42 -1.72 -1.33
C GLY A 158 18.57 -1.08 -2.72
N GLY A 159 19.44 -1.70 -3.51
CA GLY A 159 19.84 -1.28 -4.85
C GLY A 159 18.88 -1.68 -5.96
N SER A 160 19.30 -1.51 -7.21
CA SER A 160 18.50 -1.78 -8.42
C SER A 160 19.41 -2.15 -9.59
N GLY A 161 18.87 -2.87 -10.59
CA GLY A 161 19.61 -3.18 -11.82
C GLY A 161 20.68 -4.27 -11.68
N GLU A 162 20.71 -4.95 -10.54
CA GLU A 162 21.60 -6.08 -10.26
C GLU A 162 20.80 -7.40 -10.24
N THR A 163 21.50 -8.50 -10.45
CA THR A 163 20.94 -9.85 -10.25
C THR A 163 20.46 -10.00 -8.80
N PRO A 164 19.27 -10.56 -8.54
CA PRO A 164 18.78 -10.79 -7.18
C PRO A 164 19.83 -11.49 -6.31
N ASN A 165 20.16 -10.85 -5.19
CA ASN A 165 21.02 -11.36 -4.12
C ASN A 165 20.52 -10.81 -2.77
N ARG A 166 20.94 -11.37 -1.64
CA ARG A 166 20.42 -10.96 -0.32
C ARG A 166 20.83 -9.54 0.04
N SER A 167 22.05 -9.13 -0.32
CA SER A 167 22.59 -7.80 -0.07
C SER A 167 21.93 -6.69 -0.91
N LEU A 168 21.18 -7.06 -1.95
CA LEU A 168 20.45 -6.11 -2.80
C LEU A 168 19.27 -5.44 -2.09
N VAL A 169 18.78 -6.02 -0.99
CA VAL A 169 17.60 -5.54 -0.28
C VAL A 169 17.84 -5.42 1.22
N ASP A 170 17.47 -4.28 1.79
CA ASP A 170 17.46 -4.08 3.24
C ASP A 170 16.06 -4.39 3.75
N MET A 171 15.93 -5.44 4.57
CA MET A 171 14.66 -5.83 5.20
C MET A 171 14.54 -5.25 6.60
N ALA A 172 13.32 -4.88 6.98
CA ALA A 172 12.96 -4.39 8.30
C ALA A 172 11.52 -4.80 8.66
N THR A 173 11.06 -4.41 9.85
CA THR A 173 9.68 -4.60 10.29
C THR A 173 8.84 -3.36 9.95
N GLY A 174 7.72 -3.58 9.26
CA GLY A 174 6.71 -2.56 8.96
C GLY A 174 5.63 -2.45 10.05
N LEU A 175 4.55 -1.73 9.76
CA LEU A 175 3.43 -1.49 10.68
C LEU A 175 2.37 -2.60 10.67
N GLY A 176 2.41 -3.48 9.65
CA GLY A 176 1.61 -4.72 9.63
C GLY A 176 0.11 -4.53 9.45
N PHE A 177 -0.32 -3.60 8.59
CA PHE A 177 -1.73 -3.45 8.20
C PHE A 177 -2.20 -4.57 7.27
N ILE A 178 -1.30 -5.05 6.41
CA ILE A 178 -1.54 -6.14 5.46
C ILE A 178 -0.36 -7.12 5.62
N PRO A 179 -0.33 -7.92 6.70
CA PRO A 179 0.83 -8.75 7.04
C PRO A 179 1.22 -9.78 5.98
N GLU A 180 0.31 -10.12 5.05
CA GLU A 180 0.48 -11.11 3.99
C GLU A 180 1.34 -10.63 2.82
N VAL A 181 1.68 -9.34 2.76
CA VAL A 181 2.40 -8.74 1.62
C VAL A 181 3.71 -8.08 2.03
N ILE A 182 4.63 -8.01 1.07
CA ILE A 182 5.83 -7.16 1.07
C ILE A 182 5.63 -6.14 -0.04
N VAL A 183 5.67 -4.86 0.32
CA VAL A 183 5.43 -3.76 -0.62
C VAL A 183 6.74 -3.16 -1.08
N ASP A 184 6.84 -2.94 -2.38
CA ASP A 184 7.81 -2.02 -2.98
C ASP A 184 7.09 -0.93 -3.79
N GLN A 185 7.71 0.24 -3.86
CA GLN A 185 7.13 1.49 -4.36
C GLN A 185 8.11 2.17 -5.31
N HIS A 186 7.67 3.13 -6.12
CA HIS A 186 8.41 3.66 -7.27
C HIS A 186 8.98 2.52 -8.16
N PHE A 187 8.19 1.46 -8.34
CA PHE A 187 8.71 0.13 -8.60
C PHE A 187 9.45 -0.01 -9.95
N HIS A 188 8.74 0.08 -11.08
CA HIS A 188 9.40 0.08 -12.39
C HIS A 188 10.21 1.35 -12.62
N ASN A 189 9.74 2.49 -12.11
CA ASN A 189 10.42 3.79 -12.22
C ASN A 189 11.87 3.74 -11.73
N ARG A 190 12.20 2.82 -10.80
CA ARG A 190 13.52 2.65 -10.22
C ARG A 190 14.09 1.24 -10.39
N ASN A 191 13.57 0.45 -11.32
CA ASN A 191 14.04 -0.91 -11.64
C ASN A 191 14.15 -1.85 -10.41
N ARG A 192 13.10 -1.87 -9.57
CA ARG A 192 13.11 -2.52 -8.25
C ARG A 192 12.66 -3.98 -8.24
N MET A 193 12.48 -4.61 -9.41
CA MET A 193 12.12 -6.03 -9.50
C MET A 193 13.15 -6.94 -8.81
N GLY A 194 14.45 -6.71 -9.05
CA GLY A 194 15.50 -7.57 -8.50
C GLY A 194 15.49 -7.65 -6.97
N ARG A 195 15.36 -6.50 -6.31
CA ARG A 195 15.30 -6.44 -4.84
C ARG A 195 13.98 -6.97 -4.27
N LEU A 196 12.87 -6.84 -4.99
CA LEU A 196 11.59 -7.46 -4.58
C LEU A 196 11.70 -8.99 -4.65
N ILE A 197 12.31 -9.54 -5.70
CA ILE A 197 12.59 -10.98 -5.79
C ILE A 197 13.52 -11.42 -4.64
N SER A 198 14.55 -10.64 -4.32
CA SER A 198 15.40 -10.92 -3.14
C SER A 198 14.60 -10.98 -1.85
N ALA A 199 13.68 -10.03 -1.63
CA ALA A 199 12.82 -10.02 -0.44
C ALA A 199 11.88 -11.24 -0.38
N ILE A 200 11.30 -11.62 -1.52
CA ILE A 200 10.42 -12.79 -1.61
C ILE A 200 11.19 -14.10 -1.46
N SER A 201 12.44 -14.15 -1.89
CA SER A 201 13.31 -15.32 -1.68
C SER A 201 13.56 -15.57 -0.20
N ALA A 202 13.69 -14.51 0.61
CA ALA A 202 13.84 -14.59 2.07
C ALA A 202 12.51 -14.82 2.80
N HIS A 203 11.38 -14.45 2.19
CA HIS A 203 10.04 -14.56 2.75
C HIS A 203 9.05 -15.17 1.75
N PRO A 204 9.21 -16.47 1.39
CA PRO A 204 8.39 -17.13 0.38
C PRO A 204 6.94 -17.39 0.83
N ASP A 205 6.58 -17.02 2.05
CA ASP A 205 5.23 -17.06 2.61
C ASP A 205 4.46 -15.73 2.44
N ARG A 206 5.01 -14.77 1.68
CA ARG A 206 4.43 -13.46 1.42
C ARG A 206 4.25 -13.20 -0.08
N LEU A 207 3.26 -12.39 -0.43
CA LEU A 207 3.15 -11.84 -1.79
C LEU A 207 4.05 -10.61 -1.93
N GLY A 208 4.78 -10.51 -3.04
CA GLY A 208 5.49 -9.30 -3.41
C GLY A 208 4.60 -8.37 -4.20
N ILE A 209 4.45 -7.11 -3.77
CA ILE A 209 3.59 -6.13 -4.42
C ILE A 209 4.46 -4.92 -4.82
N GLY A 210 4.86 -4.87 -6.08
CA GLY A 210 5.58 -3.74 -6.66
C GLY A 210 4.62 -2.71 -7.27
N ILE A 211 4.63 -1.48 -6.77
CA ILE A 211 3.67 -0.43 -7.17
C ILE A 211 4.42 0.73 -7.83
N ASP A 212 4.01 1.07 -9.04
CA ASP A 212 4.60 2.18 -9.81
C ASP A 212 4.21 3.56 -9.27
N GLU A 213 4.94 4.59 -9.70
CA GLU A 213 4.55 5.97 -9.43
C GLU A 213 3.15 6.29 -9.98
N ASP A 214 2.43 7.18 -9.29
CA ASP A 214 1.05 7.56 -9.61
C ASP A 214 0.12 6.36 -9.83
N THR A 215 0.37 5.30 -9.07
CA THR A 215 -0.38 4.03 -9.08
C THR A 215 -0.68 3.62 -7.65
N CYS A 216 -1.82 2.96 -7.46
CA CYS A 216 -2.30 2.53 -6.16
C CYS A 216 -2.86 1.11 -6.22
N ALA A 217 -2.47 0.29 -5.24
CA ALA A 217 -3.17 -0.92 -4.87
C ALA A 217 -4.18 -0.58 -3.76
N VAL A 218 -5.47 -0.66 -4.08
CA VAL A 218 -6.56 -0.47 -3.11
C VAL A 218 -6.95 -1.82 -2.54
N PHE A 219 -6.65 -2.03 -1.27
CA PHE A 219 -7.00 -3.25 -0.54
C PHE A 219 -8.38 -3.08 0.10
N GLU A 220 -9.32 -3.87 -0.41
CA GLU A 220 -10.68 -4.00 0.09
C GLU A 220 -10.74 -5.04 1.24
N ARG A 221 -11.74 -4.91 2.12
CA ARG A 221 -11.85 -5.77 3.30
C ARG A 221 -12.20 -7.23 3.00
N ASP A 222 -12.69 -7.51 1.80
CA ASP A 222 -13.04 -8.85 1.33
C ASP A 222 -11.85 -9.58 0.68
N GLY A 223 -10.64 -9.02 0.77
CA GLY A 223 -9.40 -9.64 0.29
C GLY A 223 -9.08 -9.32 -1.17
N TRP A 224 -9.88 -8.47 -1.83
CA TRP A 224 -9.55 -7.97 -3.16
C TRP A 224 -8.59 -6.78 -3.09
N LEU A 225 -7.57 -6.83 -3.93
CA LEU A 225 -6.77 -5.70 -4.35
C LEU A 225 -7.33 -5.20 -5.69
N GLN A 226 -7.60 -3.91 -5.82
CA GLN A 226 -7.92 -3.26 -7.10
C GLN A 226 -6.84 -2.25 -7.46
N VAL A 227 -6.40 -2.25 -8.72
CA VAL A 227 -5.42 -1.30 -9.24
C VAL A 227 -6.09 0.00 -9.68
N MET A 228 -5.47 1.13 -9.33
CA MET A 228 -5.86 2.47 -9.76
C MET A 228 -4.63 3.30 -10.13
N GLY A 229 -4.81 4.38 -10.89
CA GLY A 229 -3.72 5.25 -11.34
C GLY A 229 -3.17 4.90 -12.72
N LYS A 230 -1.98 5.44 -13.04
CA LYS A 230 -1.43 5.49 -14.40
C LYS A 230 -0.52 4.33 -14.79
N GLY A 231 0.15 3.72 -13.81
CA GLY A 231 1.12 2.67 -14.02
C GLY A 231 0.54 1.29 -13.73
N SER A 232 1.40 0.40 -13.22
CA SER A 232 1.05 -0.98 -12.92
C SER A 232 1.27 -1.35 -11.45
N VAL A 233 0.56 -2.38 -11.02
CA VAL A 233 0.88 -3.15 -9.82
C VAL A 233 1.36 -4.52 -10.27
N THR A 234 2.58 -4.85 -9.87
CA THR A 234 3.19 -6.15 -10.12
C THR A 234 3.06 -7.02 -8.88
N ILE A 235 2.48 -8.21 -9.06
CA ILE A 235 2.35 -9.22 -8.02
C ILE A 235 3.34 -10.34 -8.33
N VAL A 236 4.29 -10.53 -7.41
CA VAL A 236 5.21 -11.67 -7.38
C VAL A 236 4.64 -12.67 -6.38
N ASP A 237 4.14 -13.80 -6.89
CA ASP A 237 3.45 -14.82 -6.11
C ASP A 237 4.34 -16.08 -5.97
N PRO A 238 4.85 -16.36 -4.76
CA PRO A 238 5.65 -17.55 -4.47
C PRO A 238 4.83 -18.79 -4.09
N THR A 239 3.49 -18.77 -4.21
CA THR A 239 2.62 -19.87 -3.78
C THR A 239 3.00 -21.22 -4.41
N GLU A 240 3.52 -21.22 -5.64
CA GLU A 240 3.99 -22.43 -6.33
C GLU A 240 5.52 -22.53 -6.42
N LEU A 241 6.26 -21.77 -5.62
CA LEU A 241 7.71 -21.80 -5.60
C LEU A 241 8.20 -23.23 -5.34
N THR A 242 8.99 -23.77 -6.27
CA THR A 242 9.50 -25.15 -6.17
C THR A 242 10.91 -25.22 -5.59
N HIS A 243 11.67 -24.12 -5.68
CA HIS A 243 13.05 -24.07 -5.21
C HIS A 243 13.50 -22.62 -4.98
N THR A 244 14.29 -22.41 -3.93
CA THR A 244 15.16 -21.25 -3.75
C THR A 244 16.50 -21.70 -3.17
N ASN A 245 17.61 -21.11 -3.63
CA ASN A 245 18.92 -21.32 -3.00
C ASN A 245 19.19 -20.34 -1.85
N GLU A 246 18.24 -19.45 -1.51
CA GLU A 246 18.44 -18.37 -0.53
C GLU A 246 19.13 -18.85 0.75
N PRO A 247 18.72 -19.94 1.43
CA PRO A 247 19.34 -20.32 2.70
C PRO A 247 20.80 -20.80 2.57
N HIS A 248 21.26 -21.13 1.35
CA HIS A 248 22.48 -21.89 1.10
C HIS A 248 23.63 -21.09 0.47
N VAL A 249 23.40 -19.85 0.05
CA VAL A 249 24.40 -19.04 -0.69
C VAL A 249 24.80 -17.76 0.04
N GLY A 250 26.02 -17.25 -0.13
CA GLY A 250 26.46 -15.99 0.49
C GLY A 250 25.57 -14.78 0.13
N ALA A 251 25.64 -13.71 0.91
CA ALA A 251 24.72 -12.57 0.75
C ALA A 251 24.81 -11.86 -0.61
N ASN A 252 26.00 -11.83 -1.22
CA ASN A 252 26.25 -11.24 -2.55
C ASN A 252 26.14 -12.26 -3.69
N GLU A 253 25.85 -13.53 -3.40
CA GLU A 253 25.73 -14.55 -4.44
C GLU A 253 24.35 -14.49 -5.12
N PRO A 254 24.27 -14.81 -6.42
CA PRO A 254 22.99 -14.84 -7.13
C PRO A 254 21.99 -15.81 -6.51
N LEU A 255 20.75 -15.32 -6.36
CA LEU A 255 19.62 -16.14 -5.96
C LEU A 255 19.02 -16.86 -7.15
N THR A 256 18.71 -18.13 -6.97
CA THR A 256 17.85 -18.92 -7.86
C THR A 256 16.47 -19.00 -7.22
N VAL A 257 15.43 -18.74 -8.00
CA VAL A 257 14.03 -18.90 -7.57
C VAL A 257 13.25 -19.53 -8.70
N HIS A 258 12.66 -20.69 -8.45
CA HIS A 258 11.97 -21.46 -9.49
C HIS A 258 10.46 -21.42 -9.28
N ASN A 259 9.73 -21.30 -10.38
CA ASN A 259 8.26 -21.35 -10.44
C ASN A 259 7.54 -20.21 -9.68
N LEU A 260 8.06 -18.98 -9.79
CA LEU A 260 7.32 -17.78 -9.39
C LEU A 260 6.21 -17.48 -10.39
N ARG A 261 5.03 -17.11 -9.88
CA ARG A 261 3.96 -16.55 -10.70
C ARG A 261 4.06 -15.03 -10.70
N LEU A 262 3.87 -14.43 -11.88
CA LEU A 262 3.92 -12.99 -12.05
C LEU A 262 2.60 -12.51 -12.64
N HIS A 263 2.01 -11.50 -12.00
CA HIS A 263 0.86 -10.78 -12.55
C HIS A 263 1.21 -9.29 -12.64
N ILE A 264 1.08 -8.69 -13.81
CA ILE A 264 1.21 -7.24 -14.00
C ILE A 264 -0.18 -6.72 -14.28
N LEU A 265 -0.69 -5.91 -13.37
CA LEU A 265 -2.07 -5.44 -13.34
C LEU A 265 -2.10 -3.94 -13.60
N SER A 266 -3.04 -3.51 -14.43
CA SER A 266 -3.26 -2.12 -14.79
C SER A 266 -4.58 -1.60 -14.22
N TYR A 267 -4.89 -0.33 -14.45
CA TYR A 267 -6.11 0.30 -13.95
C TYR A 267 -7.36 -0.58 -14.08
N GLY A 268 -8.05 -0.80 -12.95
CA GLY A 268 -9.31 -1.54 -12.89
C GLY A 268 -9.14 -3.05 -12.72
N ASP A 269 -7.97 -3.62 -13.00
CA ASP A 269 -7.68 -5.02 -12.73
C ASP A 269 -7.73 -5.29 -11.23
N ARG A 270 -8.07 -6.54 -10.88
CA ARG A 270 -8.20 -6.98 -9.50
C ARG A 270 -7.48 -8.29 -9.24
N PHE A 271 -6.99 -8.46 -8.03
CA PHE A 271 -6.37 -9.68 -7.56
C PHE A 271 -6.90 -10.04 -6.17
N HIS A 272 -7.33 -11.28 -5.98
CA HIS A 272 -7.76 -11.75 -4.66
C HIS A 272 -6.57 -12.33 -3.90
N LEU A 273 -6.22 -11.71 -2.76
CA LEU A 273 -5.04 -12.09 -1.98
C LEU A 273 -5.05 -13.56 -1.60
N TYR A 274 -6.17 -14.08 -1.07
CA TYR A 274 -6.22 -15.47 -0.59
C TYR A 274 -6.48 -16.52 -1.68
N GLN A 275 -7.27 -16.19 -2.69
CA GLN A 275 -7.62 -17.14 -3.76
C GLN A 275 -6.58 -17.17 -4.89
N ARG A 276 -5.67 -16.19 -4.95
CA ARG A 276 -4.67 -16.02 -6.02
C ARG A 276 -5.29 -15.93 -7.42
N THR A 277 -6.48 -15.33 -7.49
CA THR A 277 -7.24 -15.16 -8.73
C THR A 277 -7.16 -13.72 -9.22
N VAL A 278 -7.00 -13.55 -10.53
CA VAL A 278 -7.05 -12.25 -11.21
C VAL A 278 -8.42 -12.08 -11.85
N LEU A 279 -9.02 -10.91 -11.69
CA LEU A 279 -10.17 -10.48 -12.48
C LEU A 279 -9.75 -9.28 -13.33
N PRO A 280 -9.81 -9.38 -14.67
CA PRO A 280 -9.48 -8.27 -15.54
C PRO A 280 -10.51 -7.15 -15.45
N ALA A 281 -10.07 -5.92 -15.70
CA ALA A 281 -10.96 -4.79 -15.88
C ALA A 281 -11.94 -5.06 -17.03
N VAL A 282 -13.21 -4.65 -16.86
CA VAL A 282 -14.19 -4.69 -17.95
C VAL A 282 -13.94 -3.49 -18.86
N HIS A 283 -13.17 -3.70 -19.93
CA HIS A 283 -13.04 -2.70 -20.99
C HIS A 283 -14.30 -2.71 -21.86
N ARG A 284 -15.07 -1.62 -21.87
CA ARG A 284 -16.00 -1.38 -22.98
C ARG A 284 -15.14 -1.07 -24.19
N ILE A 285 -15.11 -1.97 -25.17
CA ILE A 285 -14.54 -1.66 -26.48
C ILE A 285 -15.33 -0.46 -27.01
N SER A 286 -14.69 0.70 -27.10
CA SER A 286 -15.25 1.85 -27.79
C SER A 286 -15.40 1.46 -29.26
N SER A 287 -16.65 1.26 -29.69
CA SER A 287 -17.05 1.16 -31.09
C SER A 287 -16.76 2.45 -31.84
#